data_AF-A0A8H5NH21-F1
#
_entry.id   AF-A0A8H5NH21-F1
#
_cell.length_a   1.000
_cell.length_b   1.000
_cell.length_c   1.000
_cell.angle_alpha   90.00
_cell.angle_beta   90.00
_cell.angle_gamma   90.00
#
_symmetry.space_group_name_H-M   'P 1'
#
loop_
_entity.id
_entity.type
_entity.pdbx_description
1 polymer ?
#
loop_
_entity_poly.entity_id
_entity_poly.type
_entity_poly.pdbx_seq_one_letter_code
_entity_poly.pdbx_strand_id
1 'polypeptide(L)'
;MRLTTPEEQDEISLRLLGRKGKFEAYFTLFDELALRESTFSCNYVSPSPTHQHVLSTAILIRNNVQKTKEETMKQISHENQAVGENFGNIINRAVQAMVMIDSAAQEWHPANFVLGGYQPISWLSHESFVSFIERSIPRAPEQSCNRFEDIIGHKSKLKAWKLKKRLGIRFLPTNDLSCHLLFNEKDNTLYLFHQVAYLKAHLEQFQSHASPLDITALESLGRGTLPPQLLFETLHSLQDILFPLRDHRSEKILRKLIGRNGFDPECCEYDGYNVFHKGMRYMYWGERIARLYELAKKRPPRNKLERWFDRRSTDGNAFSIALLAVGISILVGIVTIMMSGFQSWIAWMAWKYPTEVQAYLQLSTPFCMSIEDNGPQLNTNIILPQAIGEDTHVAPATANSTVLAFVSRDMQQTNAAVDNIMMANLAGWLPIILQITTGASNKNTIRGLKIARATLSVE
;
A
#
# COMPACT_ATOMS: atom_id res chain seq x y z
N MET A 1 -30.55 18.16 25.22
CA MET A 1 -31.46 17.68 24.16
C MET A 1 -31.60 16.16 24.28
N ARG A 2 -32.73 15.59 23.85
CA ARG A 2 -33.08 14.17 23.99
C ARG A 2 -32.69 13.41 22.72
N LEU A 3 -32.16 12.18 22.86
CA LEU A 3 -31.96 11.25 21.74
C LEU A 3 -33.31 10.87 21.11
N THR A 4 -33.32 10.55 19.81
CA THR A 4 -34.52 10.02 19.16
C THR A 4 -35.02 8.74 19.84
N THR A 5 -36.33 8.66 20.05
CA THR A 5 -37.01 7.46 20.54
C THR A 5 -37.19 6.44 19.41
N PRO A 6 -37.38 5.15 19.71
CA PRO A 6 -37.63 4.14 18.68
C PRO A 6 -38.84 4.46 17.78
N GLU A 7 -39.89 5.08 18.33
CA GLU A 7 -41.07 5.51 17.56
C GLU A 7 -40.74 6.66 16.61
N GLU A 8 -39.98 7.65 17.06
CA GLU A 8 -39.49 8.75 16.20
C GLU A 8 -38.53 8.23 15.12
N GLN A 9 -37.65 7.28 15.45
CA GLN A 9 -36.75 6.65 14.48
C GLN A 9 -37.54 5.90 13.40
N ASP A 10 -38.59 5.19 13.77
CA ASP A 10 -39.50 4.52 12.84
C ASP A 10 -40.19 5.52 11.90
N GLU A 11 -40.65 6.67 12.42
CA GLU A 11 -41.26 7.71 11.60
C GLU A 11 -40.23 8.37 10.66
N ILE A 12 -39.08 8.78 11.19
CA ILE A 12 -38.01 9.45 10.42
C ILE A 12 -37.51 8.52 9.31
N SER A 13 -37.21 7.26 9.63
CA SER A 13 -36.74 6.28 8.64
C SER A 13 -37.78 6.00 7.57
N LEU A 14 -39.06 5.86 7.93
CA LEU A 14 -40.13 5.69 6.93
C LEU A 14 -40.25 6.91 6.00
N ARG A 15 -40.17 8.13 6.56
CA ARG A 15 -40.34 9.38 5.80
C ARG A 15 -39.13 9.72 4.92
N LEU A 16 -37.91 9.53 5.41
CA LEU A 16 -36.68 9.92 4.71
C LEU A 16 -36.05 8.76 3.93
N LEU A 17 -36.06 7.55 4.49
CA LEU A 17 -35.38 6.37 3.90
C LEU A 17 -36.36 5.43 3.19
N GLY A 18 -37.66 5.67 3.30
CA GLY A 18 -38.72 4.91 2.61
C GLY A 18 -39.07 3.56 3.23
N ARG A 19 -38.41 3.16 4.33
CA ARG A 19 -38.71 1.93 5.08
C ARG A 19 -38.38 2.08 6.56
N LYS A 20 -39.08 1.32 7.39
CA LYS A 20 -38.71 1.12 8.79
C LYS A 20 -37.54 0.15 8.89
N GLY A 21 -36.67 0.35 9.86
CA GLY A 21 -35.50 -0.52 10.05
C GLY A 21 -34.55 -0.01 11.11
N LYS A 22 -33.53 -0.82 11.40
CA LYS A 22 -32.45 -0.44 12.31
C LYS A 22 -31.38 0.30 11.53
N PHE A 23 -31.30 1.61 11.73
CA PHE A 23 -30.29 2.45 11.08
C PHE A 23 -29.39 3.09 12.16
N GLU A 24 -28.69 2.27 12.94
CA GLU A 24 -27.93 2.73 14.12
C GLU A 24 -26.93 3.84 13.78
N ALA A 25 -26.12 3.63 12.74
CA ALA A 25 -25.12 4.61 12.31
C ALA A 25 -25.78 5.88 11.73
N TYR A 26 -26.94 5.77 11.08
CA TYR A 26 -27.71 6.91 10.57
C TYR A 26 -28.25 7.76 11.73
N PHE A 27 -28.89 7.12 12.71
CA PHE A 27 -29.49 7.83 13.84
C PHE A 27 -28.45 8.40 14.80
N THR A 28 -27.27 7.78 14.89
CA THR A 28 -26.12 8.39 15.58
C THR A 28 -25.78 9.74 14.95
N LEU A 29 -25.65 9.79 13.62
CA LEU A 29 -25.43 11.06 12.91
C LEU A 29 -26.62 12.01 13.07
N PHE A 30 -27.86 11.52 12.93
CA PHE A 30 -29.05 12.35 13.02
C PHE A 30 -29.17 13.04 14.39
N ASP A 31 -28.94 12.28 15.47
CA ASP A 31 -28.91 12.80 16.84
C ASP A 31 -27.73 13.79 17.03
N GLU A 32 -26.54 13.49 16.49
CA GLU A 32 -25.40 14.43 16.48
C GLU A 32 -25.76 15.73 15.76
N LEU A 33 -26.45 15.64 14.62
CA LEU A 33 -26.94 16.78 13.86
C LEU A 33 -28.06 17.54 14.58
N ALA A 34 -28.70 17.01 15.60
CA ALA A 34 -29.61 17.80 16.45
C ALA A 34 -28.88 18.41 17.65
N LEU A 35 -27.88 17.71 18.17
CA LEU A 35 -27.13 18.08 19.36
C LEU A 35 -26.02 19.10 19.12
N ARG A 36 -25.49 19.21 17.90
CA ARG A 36 -24.36 20.11 17.58
C ARG A 36 -24.77 21.56 17.84
N GLU A 37 -24.41 22.14 18.98
CA GLU A 37 -24.54 23.58 19.21
C GLU A 37 -23.66 24.34 18.20
N SER A 38 -24.16 25.45 17.66
CA SER A 38 -23.36 26.31 16.79
C SER A 38 -22.22 26.92 17.62
N THR A 39 -21.04 26.33 17.55
CA THR A 39 -19.83 26.69 18.33
C THR A 39 -19.31 28.11 18.09
N PHE A 40 -19.95 28.92 17.25
CA PHE A 40 -19.53 30.28 16.90
C PHE A 40 -20.40 31.40 17.47
N SER A 41 -21.47 31.10 18.21
CA SER A 41 -22.32 32.14 18.81
C SER A 41 -22.08 32.25 20.31
N CYS A 42 -20.92 32.80 20.70
CA CYS A 42 -20.78 33.37 22.03
C CYS A 42 -21.76 34.55 22.12
N ASN A 43 -22.82 34.43 22.93
CA ASN A 43 -23.76 35.47 23.41
C ASN A 43 -25.24 35.38 22.97
N TYR A 44 -25.66 34.39 22.18
CA TYR A 44 -27.10 34.14 21.99
C TYR A 44 -27.41 32.65 22.03
N VAL A 45 -28.16 32.24 23.06
CA VAL A 45 -28.75 30.90 23.16
C VAL A 45 -29.92 30.85 22.19
N SER A 46 -29.64 30.71 20.90
CA SER A 46 -30.68 30.34 19.94
C SER A 46 -31.12 28.91 20.24
N PRO A 47 -32.44 28.62 20.31
CA PRO A 47 -32.91 27.27 20.55
C PRO A 47 -32.37 26.34 19.46
N SER A 48 -31.70 25.25 19.86
CA SER A 48 -31.20 24.25 18.93
C SER A 48 -32.38 23.60 18.18
N PRO A 49 -32.26 23.34 16.87
CA PRO A 49 -33.37 22.78 16.11
C PRO A 49 -33.77 21.39 16.58
N THR A 50 -35.04 21.23 16.94
CA THR A 50 -35.66 19.94 17.27
C THR A 50 -35.65 18.98 16.08
N HIS A 51 -35.63 17.67 16.32
CA HIS A 51 -35.74 16.62 15.30
C HIS A 51 -36.92 16.85 14.33
N GLN A 52 -38.06 17.29 14.88
CA GLN A 52 -39.27 17.64 14.11
C GLN A 52 -39.00 18.72 13.04
N HIS A 53 -38.20 19.74 13.38
CA HIS A 53 -37.87 20.84 12.46
C HIS A 53 -36.94 20.36 11.34
N VAL A 54 -35.97 19.49 11.66
CA VAL A 54 -35.07 18.89 10.67
C VAL A 54 -35.88 18.02 9.70
N LEU A 55 -36.79 17.19 10.23
CA LEU A 55 -37.65 16.32 9.42
C LEU A 55 -38.62 17.11 8.54
N SER A 56 -39.34 18.10 9.08
CA SER A 56 -40.29 18.91 8.31
C SER A 56 -39.58 19.70 7.21
N THR A 57 -38.41 20.26 7.51
CA THR A 57 -37.58 20.97 6.52
C THR A 57 -37.06 20.03 5.43
N ALA A 58 -36.63 18.82 5.78
CA ALA A 58 -36.19 17.82 4.79
C ALA A 58 -37.34 17.44 3.84
N ILE A 59 -38.55 17.24 4.37
CA ILE A 59 -39.75 16.96 3.56
C ILE A 59 -40.09 18.16 2.67
N LEU A 60 -39.96 19.39 3.18
CA LEU A 60 -40.20 20.60 2.41
C LEU A 60 -39.26 20.70 1.19
N ILE A 61 -37.97 20.47 1.41
CA ILE A 61 -36.93 20.49 0.36
C ILE A 61 -37.20 19.37 -0.65
N ARG A 62 -37.50 18.15 -0.19
CA ARG A 62 -37.85 17.01 -1.05
C ARG A 62 -39.01 17.32 -1.99
N ASN A 63 -40.04 18.00 -1.50
CA ASN A 63 -41.20 18.35 -2.31
C ASN A 63 -40.94 19.53 -3.27
N ASN A 64 -39.83 20.24 -3.11
CA ASN A 64 -39.51 21.47 -3.84
C ASN A 64 -38.05 21.52 -4.32
N VAL A 65 -37.55 20.44 -4.93
CA VAL A 65 -36.12 20.29 -5.28
C VAL A 65 -35.57 21.38 -6.23
N GLN A 66 -36.44 22.06 -6.98
CA GLN A 66 -36.03 23.13 -7.89
C GLN A 66 -35.91 24.51 -7.22
N LYS A 67 -36.40 24.67 -5.98
CA LYS A 67 -36.30 25.95 -5.27
C LYS A 67 -34.86 26.25 -4.87
N THR A 68 -34.56 27.55 -4.83
CA THR A 68 -33.28 28.03 -4.32
C THR A 68 -33.20 27.93 -2.80
N LYS A 69 -31.99 28.03 -2.24
CA LYS A 69 -31.79 28.09 -0.79
C LYS A 69 -32.51 29.29 -0.17
N GLU A 70 -32.47 30.46 -0.82
CA GLU A 70 -33.18 31.66 -0.38
C GLU A 70 -34.71 31.49 -0.38
N GLU A 71 -35.27 30.91 -1.43
CA GLU A 71 -36.71 30.64 -1.50
C GLU A 71 -37.16 29.67 -0.42
N THR A 72 -36.36 28.62 -0.20
CA THR A 72 -36.60 27.64 0.86
C THR A 72 -36.54 28.31 2.22
N MET A 73 -35.53 29.15 2.47
CA MET A 73 -35.40 29.91 3.72
C MET A 73 -36.60 30.83 3.94
N LYS A 74 -37.03 31.60 2.92
CA LYS A 74 -38.21 32.47 3.01
C LYS A 74 -39.49 31.68 3.33
N GLN A 75 -39.65 30.51 2.74
CA GLN A 75 -40.80 29.64 3.01
C GLN A 75 -40.82 29.14 4.46
N ILE A 76 -39.67 28.67 4.97
CA ILE A 76 -39.56 28.21 6.36
C ILE A 76 -39.81 29.35 7.34
N SER A 77 -39.29 30.56 7.06
CA SER A 77 -39.53 31.74 7.90
C SER A 77 -41.02 32.10 8.00
N HIS A 78 -41.78 31.92 6.92
CA HIS A 78 -43.22 32.18 6.92
C HIS A 78 -44.01 31.10 7.68
N GLU A 79 -43.59 29.84 7.59
CA GLU A 79 -44.24 28.71 8.26
C GLU A 79 -43.90 28.63 9.77
N ASN A 80 -42.71 29.06 10.17
CA ASN A 80 -42.18 28.89 11.54
C ASN A 80 -41.75 30.21 12.19
N GLN A 81 -42.67 31.17 12.32
CA GLN A 81 -42.44 32.47 12.99
C GLN A 81 -41.90 32.36 14.44
N ALA A 82 -41.98 31.18 15.07
CA ALA A 82 -41.56 30.93 16.45
C ALA A 82 -40.10 30.46 16.60
N VAL A 83 -39.40 30.11 15.52
CA VAL A 83 -38.01 29.64 15.59
C VAL A 83 -37.09 30.80 15.21
N GLY A 84 -36.21 31.19 16.14
CA GLY A 84 -35.27 32.31 15.95
C GLY A 84 -34.38 32.17 14.71
N GLU A 85 -33.60 33.22 14.43
CA GLU A 85 -32.89 33.57 13.18
C GLU A 85 -31.94 32.51 12.54
N ASN A 86 -31.91 31.25 12.99
CA ASN A 86 -30.96 30.24 12.53
C ASN A 86 -31.51 29.23 11.50
N PHE A 87 -32.39 29.68 10.59
CA PHE A 87 -32.95 28.83 9.54
C PHE A 87 -31.89 28.17 8.65
N GLY A 88 -30.77 28.85 8.41
CA GLY A 88 -29.64 28.31 7.64
C GLY A 88 -29.10 27.00 8.23
N ASN A 89 -28.92 26.92 9.55
CA ASN A 89 -28.46 25.70 10.21
C ASN A 89 -29.48 24.57 10.16
N ILE A 90 -30.78 24.88 10.22
CA ILE A 90 -31.85 23.87 10.10
C ILE A 90 -31.84 23.28 8.69
N ILE A 91 -31.75 24.14 7.67
CA ILE A 91 -31.63 23.72 6.27
C ILE A 91 -30.40 22.83 6.09
N ASN A 92 -29.23 23.25 6.61
CA ASN A 92 -28.01 22.46 6.46
C ASN A 92 -28.11 21.07 7.10
N ARG A 93 -28.69 20.98 8.31
CA ARG A 93 -28.93 19.69 8.99
C ARG A 93 -29.94 18.83 8.24
N ALA A 94 -31.01 19.44 7.73
CA ALA A 94 -32.05 18.75 6.96
C ALA A 94 -31.50 18.17 5.66
N VAL A 95 -30.68 18.93 4.93
CA VAL A 95 -29.99 18.45 3.73
C VAL A 95 -29.06 17.28 4.10
N GLN A 96 -28.24 17.42 5.13
CA GLN A 96 -27.32 16.36 5.53
C GLN A 96 -28.05 15.10 6.01
N ALA A 97 -29.16 15.22 6.74
CA ALA A 97 -29.98 14.10 7.17
C ALA A 97 -30.69 13.39 6.00
N MET A 98 -31.06 14.13 4.96
CA MET A 98 -31.80 13.61 3.81
C MET A 98 -30.90 12.95 2.76
N VAL A 99 -29.76 13.57 2.43
CA VAL A 99 -28.89 13.13 1.32
C VAL A 99 -27.46 12.80 1.72
N MET A 100 -27.09 12.94 3.00
CA MET A 100 -25.74 12.65 3.50
C MET A 100 -24.65 13.50 2.85
N ILE A 101 -24.95 14.77 2.55
CA ILE A 101 -23.99 15.75 2.03
C ILE A 101 -24.01 16.97 2.94
N ASP A 102 -22.83 17.45 3.33
CA ASP A 102 -22.71 18.67 4.13
C ASP A 102 -22.88 19.91 3.22
N SER A 103 -24.02 20.60 3.33
CA SER A 103 -24.30 21.81 2.54
C SER A 103 -23.64 23.08 3.09
N ALA A 104 -22.89 22.97 4.19
CA ALA A 104 -22.08 24.03 4.77
C ALA A 104 -20.58 23.70 4.70
N ALA A 105 -20.17 22.68 3.93
CA ALA A 105 -18.81 22.16 3.96
C ALA A 105 -17.75 23.27 3.78
N GLN A 106 -17.95 24.21 2.84
CA GLN A 106 -17.00 25.29 2.59
C GLN A 106 -16.81 26.25 3.77
N GLU A 107 -17.80 26.39 4.65
CA GLU A 107 -17.74 27.29 5.81
C GLU A 107 -16.73 26.80 6.86
N TRP A 108 -16.47 25.49 6.91
CA TRP A 108 -15.54 24.86 7.85
C TRP A 108 -14.11 24.80 7.32
N HIS A 109 -13.88 25.20 6.07
CA HIS A 109 -12.62 25.05 5.39
C HIS A 109 -12.06 26.39 4.90
N PRO A 110 -10.73 26.58 4.94
CA PRO A 110 -10.10 27.73 4.29
C PRO A 110 -10.46 27.80 2.80
N ALA A 111 -10.57 29.01 2.24
CA ALA A 111 -10.96 29.20 0.84
C ALA A 111 -10.04 28.48 -0.19
N ASN A 112 -8.78 28.21 0.18
CA ASN A 112 -7.80 27.50 -0.63
C ASN A 112 -7.65 26.01 -0.27
N PHE A 113 -8.56 25.46 0.53
CA PHE A 113 -8.50 24.06 0.92
C PHE A 113 -8.78 23.16 -0.28
N VAL A 114 -7.81 22.30 -0.59
CA VAL A 114 -7.93 21.26 -1.61
C VAL A 114 -7.39 19.97 -1.04
N LEU A 115 -8.17 18.89 -1.13
CA LEU A 115 -7.77 17.57 -0.69
C LEU A 115 -7.96 16.58 -1.83
N GLY A 116 -6.89 15.98 -2.37
CA GLY A 116 -7.01 14.97 -3.42
C GLY A 116 -7.78 15.42 -4.68
N GLY A 117 -7.76 16.73 -4.97
CA GLY A 117 -8.54 17.36 -6.06
C GLY A 117 -10.01 17.63 -5.74
N TYR A 118 -10.44 17.43 -4.49
CA TYR A 118 -11.76 17.83 -3.99
C TYR A 118 -11.66 19.19 -3.29
N GLN A 119 -12.65 20.03 -3.55
CA GLN A 119 -12.90 21.28 -2.84
C GLN A 119 -14.26 21.16 -2.15
N PRO A 120 -14.35 21.41 -0.83
CA PRO A 120 -15.60 21.50 -0.10
C PRO A 120 -16.52 22.55 -0.73
N ILE A 121 -17.79 22.19 -0.89
CA ILE A 121 -18.79 22.98 -1.58
C ILE A 121 -19.96 23.23 -0.63
N SER A 122 -20.39 24.49 -0.50
CA SER A 122 -21.63 24.85 0.20
C SER A 122 -22.78 25.10 -0.79
N TRP A 123 -24.01 24.91 -0.33
CA TRP A 123 -25.21 25.26 -1.08
C TRP A 123 -25.37 26.79 -1.09
N LEU A 124 -25.31 27.38 -2.29
CA LEU A 124 -25.36 28.82 -2.47
C LEU A 124 -26.79 29.35 -2.39
N SER A 125 -26.93 30.62 -1.98
CA SER A 125 -28.22 31.27 -1.73
C SER A 125 -29.16 31.26 -2.96
N HIS A 126 -28.61 31.53 -4.14
CA HIS A 126 -29.33 31.62 -5.42
C HIS A 126 -29.34 30.31 -6.24
N GLU A 127 -28.79 29.23 -5.69
CA GLU A 127 -28.67 27.95 -6.38
C GLU A 127 -29.83 27.03 -6.02
N SER A 128 -30.40 26.30 -6.98
CA SER A 128 -31.42 25.30 -6.71
C SER A 128 -30.85 24.10 -5.95
N PHE A 129 -31.68 23.39 -5.21
CA PHE A 129 -31.22 22.20 -4.49
C PHE A 129 -30.67 21.12 -5.44
N VAL A 130 -31.31 20.89 -6.58
CA VAL A 130 -30.78 19.95 -7.59
C VAL A 130 -29.41 20.37 -8.11
N SER A 131 -29.23 21.63 -8.48
CA SER A 131 -27.94 22.13 -8.99
C SER A 131 -26.82 21.99 -7.96
N PHE A 132 -27.13 22.22 -6.67
CA PHE A 132 -26.18 21.97 -5.58
C PHE A 132 -25.73 20.51 -5.51
N ILE A 133 -26.66 19.55 -5.63
CA ILE A 133 -26.33 18.11 -5.59
C ILE A 133 -25.47 17.72 -6.80
N GLU A 134 -25.83 18.18 -8.00
CA GLU A 134 -25.07 17.92 -9.23
C GLU A 134 -23.64 18.50 -9.16
N ARG A 135 -23.49 19.67 -8.54
CA ARG A 135 -22.18 20.31 -8.33
C ARG A 135 -21.36 19.62 -7.24
N SER A 136 -22.01 19.12 -6.18
CA SER A 136 -21.34 18.45 -5.05
C SER A 136 -20.80 17.07 -5.42
N ILE A 137 -21.52 16.34 -6.29
CA ILE A 137 -21.13 15.01 -6.77
C ILE A 137 -21.28 14.98 -8.30
N PRO A 138 -20.32 15.57 -9.04
CA PRO A 138 -20.41 15.70 -10.48
C PRO A 138 -20.28 14.34 -11.17
N ARG A 139 -21.05 14.16 -12.25
CA ARG A 139 -20.85 13.04 -13.18
C ARG A 139 -19.53 13.22 -13.93
N ALA A 140 -18.76 12.15 -14.03
CA ALA A 140 -17.52 12.09 -14.75
C ALA A 140 -17.78 12.18 -16.27
N PRO A 141 -16.88 12.82 -17.03
CA PRO A 141 -16.97 12.84 -18.48
C PRO A 141 -16.76 11.43 -19.04
N GLU A 142 -17.31 11.16 -20.23
CA GLU A 142 -17.35 9.82 -20.82
C GLU A 142 -15.95 9.17 -20.98
N GLN A 143 -14.90 9.96 -21.24
CA GLN A 143 -13.53 9.42 -21.31
C GLN A 143 -13.06 8.80 -19.98
N SER A 144 -13.52 9.34 -18.85
CA SER A 144 -13.16 8.83 -17.51
C SER A 144 -13.86 7.50 -17.21
N CYS A 145 -15.07 7.32 -17.74
CA CYS A 145 -15.82 6.05 -17.63
C CYS A 145 -15.06 4.91 -18.32
N ASN A 146 -14.55 5.14 -19.54
CA ASN A 146 -13.80 4.13 -20.30
C ASN A 146 -12.51 3.72 -19.57
N ARG A 147 -11.77 4.68 -18.99
CA ARG A 147 -10.57 4.41 -18.21
C ARG A 147 -10.85 3.46 -17.03
N PHE A 148 -12.03 3.55 -16.43
CA PHE A 148 -12.41 2.69 -15.31
C PHE A 148 -12.62 1.23 -15.74
N GLU A 149 -13.14 0.97 -16.94
CA GLU A 149 -13.35 -0.39 -17.46
C GLU A 149 -12.03 -1.17 -17.59
N ASP A 150 -10.92 -0.49 -17.89
CA ASP A 150 -9.60 -1.12 -17.85
C ASP A 150 -9.15 -1.46 -16.42
N ILE A 151 -9.51 -0.60 -15.46
CA ILE A 151 -9.13 -0.72 -14.06
C ILE A 151 -9.91 -1.84 -13.36
N ILE A 152 -11.20 -2.03 -13.68
CA ILE A 152 -12.02 -3.05 -13.03
C ILE A 152 -11.49 -4.46 -13.29
N GLY A 153 -10.90 -4.71 -14.46
CA GLY A 153 -10.18 -5.96 -14.77
C GLY A 153 -9.00 -6.23 -13.81
N HIS A 154 -8.51 -5.19 -13.14
CA HIS A 154 -7.45 -5.25 -12.14
C HIS A 154 -7.91 -4.89 -10.71
N LYS A 155 -9.21 -4.93 -10.41
CA LYS A 155 -9.77 -4.61 -9.08
C LYS A 155 -9.13 -5.39 -7.93
N SER A 156 -8.57 -6.57 -8.21
CA SER A 156 -7.82 -7.35 -7.23
C SER A 156 -6.63 -6.60 -6.59
N LYS A 157 -6.08 -5.56 -7.23
CA LYS A 157 -4.99 -4.73 -6.68
C LYS A 157 -5.51 -3.70 -5.66
N LEU A 158 -6.79 -3.34 -5.74
CA LEU A 158 -7.44 -2.33 -4.90
C LEU A 158 -7.99 -2.87 -3.57
N LYS A 159 -7.93 -4.19 -3.36
CA LYS A 159 -8.33 -4.83 -2.09
C LYS A 159 -7.75 -4.10 -0.88
N ALA A 160 -8.57 -3.81 0.11
CA ALA A 160 -8.23 -3.00 1.27
C ALA A 160 -6.98 -3.48 2.01
N TRP A 161 -6.77 -4.80 2.14
CA TRP A 161 -5.54 -5.31 2.76
C TRP A 161 -4.28 -5.03 1.95
N LYS A 162 -4.35 -4.96 0.61
CA LYS A 162 -3.20 -4.61 -0.23
C LYS A 162 -2.89 -3.13 -0.08
N LEU A 163 -3.91 -2.27 -0.11
CA LEU A 163 -3.76 -0.84 0.12
C LEU A 163 -3.14 -0.57 1.50
N LYS A 164 -3.68 -1.17 2.56
CA LYS A 164 -3.13 -1.05 3.92
C LYS A 164 -1.70 -1.60 4.05
N LYS A 165 -1.44 -2.80 3.51
CA LYS A 165 -0.13 -3.47 3.68
C LYS A 165 0.97 -2.85 2.83
N ARG A 166 0.65 -2.48 1.58
CA ARG A 166 1.65 -2.00 0.61
C ARG A 166 1.81 -0.50 0.74
N LEU A 167 0.70 0.24 0.66
CA LEU A 167 0.72 1.69 0.64
C LEU A 167 0.68 2.28 2.04
N GLY A 168 0.30 1.52 3.08
CA GLY A 168 0.16 2.06 4.43
C GLY A 168 -1.14 2.84 4.64
N ILE A 169 -2.11 2.70 3.72
CA ILE A 169 -3.36 3.46 3.74
C ILE A 169 -4.16 3.14 5.01
N ARG A 170 -4.61 4.19 5.68
CA ARG A 170 -5.60 4.14 6.77
C ARG A 170 -6.99 4.38 6.19
N PHE A 171 -7.98 3.68 6.70
CA PHE A 171 -9.37 3.90 6.31
C PHE A 171 -10.07 4.65 7.44
N LEU A 172 -10.73 5.75 7.13
CA LEU A 172 -11.55 6.50 8.07
C LEU A 172 -13.00 6.53 7.57
N PRO A 173 -13.98 6.47 8.49
CA PRO A 173 -15.38 6.68 8.14
C PRO A 173 -15.60 8.13 7.69
N THR A 174 -16.57 8.34 6.82
CA THR A 174 -17.19 9.66 6.62
C THR A 174 -18.70 9.52 6.54
N ASN A 175 -19.40 10.50 7.11
CA ASN A 175 -20.85 10.66 6.99
C ASN A 175 -21.25 11.56 5.81
N ASP A 176 -20.26 12.18 5.15
CA ASP A 176 -20.44 12.95 3.93
C ASP A 176 -20.11 12.08 2.71
N LEU A 177 -21.12 11.82 1.89
CA LEU A 177 -21.04 11.05 0.66
C LEU A 177 -20.08 11.70 -0.34
N SER A 178 -20.00 13.03 -0.36
CA SER A 178 -19.10 13.76 -1.28
C SER A 178 -17.63 13.49 -0.97
N CYS A 179 -17.30 13.01 0.23
CA CYS A 179 -15.97 12.60 0.67
C CYS A 179 -15.65 11.11 0.42
N HIS A 180 -16.55 10.33 -0.18
CA HIS A 180 -16.33 8.91 -0.43
C HIS A 180 -15.13 8.66 -1.38
N LEU A 181 -14.23 7.75 -1.01
CA LEU A 181 -12.96 7.46 -1.71
C LEU A 181 -12.02 8.67 -1.83
N LEU A 182 -12.20 9.68 -0.99
CA LEU A 182 -11.28 10.82 -0.98
C LEU A 182 -9.97 10.40 -0.33
N PHE A 183 -8.86 10.55 -1.06
CA PHE A 183 -7.53 10.18 -0.58
C PHE A 183 -6.74 11.41 -0.12
N ASN A 184 -6.36 11.41 1.15
CA ASN A 184 -5.45 12.37 1.75
C ASN A 184 -4.02 11.83 1.70
N GLU A 185 -3.18 12.40 0.83
CA GLU A 185 -1.78 12.00 0.67
C GLU A 185 -0.92 12.29 1.91
N LYS A 186 -1.22 13.38 2.64
CA LYS A 186 -0.42 13.80 3.81
C LYS A 186 -0.50 12.77 4.93
N ASP A 187 -1.70 12.32 5.22
CA ASP A 187 -2.01 11.40 6.30
C ASP A 187 -2.12 9.94 5.85
N ASN A 188 -1.99 9.73 4.54
CA ASN A 188 -2.19 8.47 3.85
C ASN A 188 -3.52 7.81 4.25
N THR A 189 -4.57 8.62 4.21
CA THR A 189 -5.90 8.26 4.70
C THR A 189 -6.90 8.27 3.56
N LEU A 190 -7.69 7.21 3.45
CA LEU A 190 -8.81 7.10 2.52
C LEU A 190 -10.11 7.22 3.32
N TYR A 191 -10.92 8.23 2.99
CA TYR A 191 -12.23 8.43 3.57
C TYR A 191 -13.25 7.53 2.87
N LEU A 192 -14.02 6.80 3.65
CA LEU A 192 -15.00 5.85 3.16
C LEU A 192 -16.36 6.19 3.76
N PHE A 193 -17.30 6.55 2.89
CA PHE A 193 -18.70 6.58 3.28
C PHE A 193 -19.12 5.21 3.77
N HIS A 194 -19.62 5.10 5.00
CA HIS A 194 -19.84 3.81 5.66
C HIS A 194 -21.30 3.49 5.95
N GLN A 195 -22.23 4.44 5.78
CA GLN A 195 -23.65 4.28 6.12
C GLN A 195 -24.34 3.35 5.11
N VAL A 196 -24.06 2.06 5.17
CA VAL A 196 -24.50 1.07 4.20
C VAL A 196 -26.00 0.82 4.32
N ALA A 197 -26.55 0.76 5.54
CA ALA A 197 -27.98 0.60 5.76
C ALA A 197 -28.78 1.70 5.02
N TYR A 198 -28.29 2.95 5.07
CA TYR A 198 -28.83 4.08 4.31
C TYR A 198 -28.79 3.84 2.79
N LEU A 199 -27.64 3.44 2.24
CA LEU A 199 -27.50 3.17 0.80
C LEU A 199 -28.50 2.09 0.33
N LYS A 200 -28.61 1.01 1.10
CA LYS A 200 -29.49 -0.12 0.78
C LYS A 200 -30.97 0.27 0.81
N ALA A 201 -31.40 1.02 1.84
CA ALA A 201 -32.77 1.50 1.94
C ALA A 201 -33.18 2.37 0.75
N HIS A 202 -32.31 3.29 0.30
CA HIS A 202 -32.58 4.10 -0.88
C HIS A 202 -32.57 3.27 -2.17
N LEU A 203 -31.68 2.27 -2.30
CA LEU A 203 -31.64 1.39 -3.48
C LEU A 203 -32.88 0.49 -3.59
N GLU A 204 -33.43 0.00 -2.48
CA GLU A 204 -34.64 -0.82 -2.45
C GLU A 204 -35.87 -0.10 -3.03
N GLN A 205 -35.95 1.23 -2.89
CA GLN A 205 -37.01 2.04 -3.48
C GLN A 205 -37.04 1.97 -5.02
N PHE A 206 -35.92 1.59 -5.65
CA PHE A 206 -35.79 1.43 -7.10
C PHE A 206 -35.87 -0.03 -7.56
N GLN A 207 -35.91 -1.01 -6.66
CA GLN A 207 -35.96 -2.43 -7.04
C GLN A 207 -37.35 -2.89 -7.48
N SER A 208 -38.40 -2.26 -6.96
CA SER A 208 -39.80 -2.65 -7.22
C SER A 208 -40.30 -2.27 -8.61
N HIS A 209 -39.62 -1.37 -9.30
CA HIS A 209 -39.94 -0.92 -10.64
C HIS A 209 -38.72 -1.20 -11.50
N ALA A 210 -38.86 -1.68 -12.74
CA ALA A 210 -37.77 -1.87 -13.69
C ALA A 210 -37.15 -0.54 -14.14
N SER A 211 -36.76 0.29 -13.17
CA SER A 211 -36.27 1.64 -13.33
C SER A 211 -34.81 1.57 -13.77
N PRO A 212 -34.42 2.32 -14.82
CA PRO A 212 -33.03 2.37 -15.23
C PRO A 212 -32.16 2.97 -14.12
N LEU A 213 -30.89 2.54 -14.05
CA LEU A 213 -29.91 3.14 -13.12
C LEU A 213 -29.55 4.58 -13.49
N ASP A 214 -29.64 4.93 -14.78
CA ASP A 214 -29.31 6.25 -15.31
C ASP A 214 -30.49 7.22 -15.21
N ILE A 215 -31.00 7.37 -13.98
CA ILE A 215 -31.99 8.39 -13.65
C ILE A 215 -31.25 9.69 -13.30
N THR A 216 -31.81 10.82 -13.73
CA THR A 216 -31.23 12.15 -13.47
C THR A 216 -31.30 12.53 -11.99
N ALA A 217 -30.47 13.50 -11.55
CA ALA A 217 -30.53 14.02 -10.19
C ALA A 217 -31.92 14.60 -9.87
N LEU A 218 -32.50 15.35 -10.81
CA LEU A 218 -33.85 15.90 -10.66
C LEU A 218 -34.91 14.84 -10.37
N GLU A 219 -34.96 13.77 -11.18
CA GLU A 219 -35.98 12.73 -11.03
C GLU A 219 -35.76 11.91 -9.75
N SER A 220 -34.52 11.53 -9.44
CA SER A 220 -34.20 10.78 -8.22
C SER A 220 -34.50 11.58 -6.95
N LEU A 221 -34.14 12.87 -6.92
CA LEU A 221 -34.42 13.76 -5.79
C LEU A 221 -35.92 14.03 -5.64
N GLY A 222 -36.67 14.12 -6.75
CA GLY A 222 -38.13 14.20 -6.72
C GLY A 222 -38.79 12.97 -6.09
N ARG A 223 -38.15 11.79 -6.18
CA ARG A 223 -38.55 10.58 -5.45
C ARG A 223 -38.06 10.56 -3.99
N GLY A 224 -37.23 11.52 -3.57
CA GLY A 224 -36.66 11.61 -2.23
C GLY A 224 -35.38 10.82 -2.03
N THR A 225 -34.63 10.57 -3.11
CA THR A 225 -33.44 9.73 -3.08
C THR A 225 -32.32 10.35 -3.90
N LEU A 226 -31.08 9.96 -3.65
CA LEU A 226 -29.98 10.26 -4.55
C LEU A 226 -30.03 9.39 -5.81
N PRO A 227 -29.33 9.77 -6.89
CA PRO A 227 -29.24 8.95 -8.10
C PRO A 227 -28.88 7.49 -7.77
N PRO A 228 -29.67 6.48 -8.23
CA PRO A 228 -29.45 5.09 -7.84
C PRO A 228 -28.08 4.58 -8.29
N GLN A 229 -27.56 5.07 -9.42
CA GLN A 229 -26.21 4.76 -9.87
C GLN A 229 -25.12 5.24 -8.90
N LEU A 230 -25.26 6.44 -8.33
CA LEU A 230 -24.32 6.97 -7.31
C LEU A 230 -24.33 6.09 -6.05
N LEU A 231 -25.51 5.73 -5.57
CA LEU A 231 -25.68 4.86 -4.40
C LEU A 231 -25.07 3.48 -4.65
N PHE A 232 -25.33 2.90 -5.82
CA PHE A 232 -24.80 1.60 -6.19
C PHE A 232 -23.27 1.63 -6.39
N GLU A 233 -22.71 2.65 -7.04
CA GLU A 233 -21.25 2.81 -7.17
C GLU A 233 -20.57 2.89 -5.80
N THR A 234 -21.18 3.61 -4.85
CA THR A 234 -20.70 3.75 -3.47
C THR A 234 -20.72 2.40 -2.75
N LEU A 235 -21.80 1.64 -2.91
CA LEU A 235 -21.92 0.32 -2.27
C LEU A 235 -20.97 -0.70 -2.89
N HIS A 236 -20.89 -0.73 -4.22
CA HIS A 236 -20.02 -1.62 -4.99
C HIS A 236 -18.54 -1.36 -4.72
N SER A 237 -18.12 -0.09 -4.60
CA SER A 237 -16.73 0.24 -4.28
C SER A 237 -16.33 -0.28 -2.89
N LEU A 238 -17.23 -0.22 -1.90
CA LEU A 238 -16.99 -0.74 -0.55
C LEU A 238 -16.98 -2.27 -0.55
N GLN A 239 -18.06 -2.89 -1.00
CA GLN A 239 -18.32 -4.30 -0.75
C GLN A 239 -17.70 -5.25 -1.81
N ASP A 240 -17.44 -4.79 -3.04
CA ASP A 240 -16.86 -5.64 -4.09
C ASP A 240 -15.39 -5.28 -4.40
N ILE A 241 -15.04 -3.99 -4.39
CA ILE A 241 -13.68 -3.53 -4.74
C ILE A 241 -12.76 -3.55 -3.52
N LEU A 242 -13.11 -2.83 -2.46
CA LEU A 242 -12.26 -2.67 -1.27
C LEU A 242 -12.34 -3.88 -0.33
N PHE A 243 -13.56 -4.31 0.02
CA PHE A 243 -13.85 -5.37 0.99
C PHE A 243 -14.63 -6.55 0.40
N PRO A 244 -14.13 -7.22 -0.66
CA PRO A 244 -14.83 -8.34 -1.27
C PRO A 244 -15.07 -9.48 -0.29
N LEU A 245 -16.27 -10.07 -0.37
CA LEU A 245 -16.76 -11.14 0.53
C LEU A 245 -15.79 -12.33 0.64
N ARG A 246 -15.16 -12.70 -0.48
CA ARG A 246 -14.25 -13.86 -0.57
C ARG A 246 -12.82 -13.55 -0.08
N ASP A 247 -12.56 -12.38 0.49
CA ASP A 247 -11.23 -11.95 0.93
C ASP A 247 -11.17 -11.70 2.44
N HIS A 248 -10.93 -12.78 3.19
CA HIS A 248 -10.84 -12.76 4.66
C HIS A 248 -9.85 -11.72 5.22
N ARG A 249 -8.81 -11.33 4.46
CA ARG A 249 -7.86 -10.31 4.92
C ARG A 249 -8.47 -8.92 4.92
N SER A 250 -9.24 -8.58 3.88
CA SER A 250 -9.98 -7.32 3.82
C SER A 250 -11.15 -7.36 4.81
N GLU A 251 -11.87 -8.47 4.89
CA GLU A 251 -12.95 -8.67 5.87
C GLU A 251 -12.46 -8.44 7.32
N LYS A 252 -11.29 -8.98 7.68
CA LYS A 252 -10.68 -8.75 9.00
C LYS A 252 -10.36 -7.28 9.26
N ILE A 253 -10.05 -6.50 8.22
CA ILE A 253 -9.86 -5.05 8.35
C ILE A 253 -11.22 -4.39 8.56
N LEU A 254 -12.23 -4.77 7.79
CA LEU A 254 -13.58 -4.23 7.90
C LEU A 254 -14.19 -4.46 9.29
N ARG A 255 -14.12 -5.68 9.82
CA ARG A 255 -14.58 -5.99 11.19
C ARG A 255 -13.89 -5.14 12.26
N LYS A 256 -12.61 -4.82 12.06
CA LYS A 256 -11.89 -3.89 12.95
C LYS A 256 -12.36 -2.45 12.82
N LEU A 257 -12.71 -2.02 11.60
CA LEU A 257 -13.26 -0.68 11.36
C LEU A 257 -14.66 -0.54 11.97
N ILE A 258 -15.50 -1.56 11.88
CA ILE A 258 -16.81 -1.60 12.55
C ILE A 258 -16.62 -1.48 14.06
N GLY A 259 -15.79 -2.34 14.66
CA GLY A 259 -15.62 -2.37 16.11
C GLY A 259 -14.82 -1.22 16.73
N ARG A 260 -14.07 -0.42 15.95
CA ARG A 260 -13.20 0.65 16.49
C ARG A 260 -13.42 2.03 15.91
N ASN A 261 -13.97 2.11 14.70
CA ASN A 261 -14.06 3.35 13.93
C ASN A 261 -15.51 3.69 13.59
N GLY A 262 -16.51 3.02 14.17
CA GLY A 262 -17.93 3.36 13.99
C GLY A 262 -18.45 3.10 12.57
N PHE A 263 -17.82 2.21 11.80
CA PHE A 263 -18.39 1.79 10.52
C PHE A 263 -19.73 1.08 10.77
N ASP A 264 -20.65 1.22 9.84
CA ASP A 264 -21.96 0.58 9.90
C ASP A 264 -21.77 -0.95 9.90
N PRO A 265 -22.37 -1.69 10.86
CA PRO A 265 -22.36 -3.15 10.86
C PRO A 265 -22.81 -3.77 9.53
N GLU A 266 -23.75 -3.13 8.82
CA GLU A 266 -24.25 -3.58 7.53
C GLU A 266 -23.17 -3.58 6.42
N CYS A 267 -22.01 -2.97 6.65
CA CYS A 267 -20.87 -3.10 5.75
C CYS A 267 -20.46 -4.56 5.52
N CYS A 268 -20.67 -5.44 6.51
CA CYS A 268 -20.37 -6.87 6.41
C CYS A 268 -21.46 -7.69 5.71
N GLU A 269 -22.67 -7.13 5.56
CA GLU A 269 -23.82 -7.80 4.98
C GLU A 269 -23.89 -7.52 3.49
N TYR A 270 -23.49 -8.51 2.71
CA TYR A 270 -23.51 -8.43 1.25
C TYR A 270 -24.82 -9.00 0.72
N ASP A 271 -25.65 -8.13 0.18
CA ASP A 271 -26.97 -8.52 -0.34
C ASP A 271 -26.95 -8.90 -1.81
N GLY A 272 -25.76 -8.99 -2.42
CA GLY A 272 -25.61 -9.54 -3.77
C GLY A 272 -26.47 -8.81 -4.78
N TYR A 273 -26.32 -7.48 -4.85
CA TYR A 273 -26.94 -6.57 -5.83
C TYR A 273 -26.48 -6.85 -7.27
N ASN A 274 -26.60 -8.10 -7.70
CA ASN A 274 -26.25 -8.67 -9.00
C ASN A 274 -27.12 -8.11 -10.12
N VAL A 275 -28.30 -7.58 -9.79
CA VAL A 275 -29.26 -6.98 -10.74
C VAL A 275 -28.62 -5.82 -11.51
N PHE A 276 -27.71 -5.10 -10.86
CA PHE A 276 -27.07 -3.91 -11.40
C PHE A 276 -25.68 -4.17 -12.01
N HIS A 277 -25.24 -5.44 -12.09
CA HIS A 277 -23.85 -5.75 -12.47
C HIS A 277 -23.64 -5.83 -14.00
N LYS A 278 -24.68 -6.04 -14.81
CA LYS A 278 -24.54 -6.14 -16.27
C LYS A 278 -24.50 -4.76 -16.93
N GLY A 279 -23.34 -4.35 -17.42
CA GLY A 279 -23.17 -3.12 -18.21
C GLY A 279 -23.12 -1.82 -17.41
N MET A 280 -22.88 -1.91 -16.10
CA MET A 280 -22.82 -0.74 -15.24
C MET A 280 -21.51 0.02 -15.39
N ARG A 281 -21.63 1.31 -15.73
CA ARG A 281 -20.50 2.24 -15.87
C ARG A 281 -20.30 3.00 -14.57
N TYR A 282 -19.04 3.29 -14.23
CA TYR A 282 -18.70 4.16 -13.11
C TYR A 282 -18.69 5.62 -13.55
N MET A 283 -19.79 6.32 -13.29
CA MET A 283 -19.99 7.74 -13.60
C MET A 283 -19.57 8.67 -12.47
N TYR A 284 -19.55 8.25 -11.21
CA TYR A 284 -19.30 9.15 -10.08
C TYR A 284 -17.92 8.91 -9.45
N TRP A 285 -17.59 7.66 -9.15
CA TRP A 285 -16.37 7.31 -8.41
C TRP A 285 -15.23 6.79 -9.26
N GLY A 286 -15.43 6.66 -10.58
CA GLY A 286 -14.46 6.09 -11.51
C GLY A 286 -13.08 6.77 -11.43
N GLU A 287 -13.05 8.10 -11.44
CA GLU A 287 -11.81 8.89 -11.38
C GLU A 287 -11.10 8.74 -10.01
N ARG A 288 -11.84 8.72 -8.90
CA ARG A 288 -11.24 8.52 -7.56
C ARG A 288 -10.64 7.12 -7.43
N ILE A 289 -11.31 6.11 -7.97
CA ILE A 289 -10.79 4.73 -8.03
C ILE A 289 -9.57 4.65 -8.95
N ALA A 290 -9.58 5.35 -10.08
CA ALA A 290 -8.45 5.41 -11.00
C ALA A 290 -7.21 5.98 -10.33
N ARG A 291 -7.33 7.08 -9.57
CA ARG A 291 -6.23 7.63 -8.77
C ARG A 291 -5.70 6.63 -7.76
N LEU A 292 -6.59 5.95 -7.04
CA LEU A 292 -6.20 4.90 -6.09
C LEU A 292 -5.50 3.72 -6.78
N TYR A 293 -5.93 3.37 -8.00
CA TYR A 293 -5.29 2.34 -8.80
C TYR A 293 -3.89 2.72 -9.26
N GLU A 294 -3.69 3.96 -9.71
CA GLU A 294 -2.35 4.46 -10.06
C GLU A 294 -1.41 4.44 -8.85
N LEU A 295 -1.91 4.79 -7.66
CA LEU A 295 -1.15 4.65 -6.41
C LEU A 295 -0.82 3.18 -6.13
N ALA A 296 -1.78 2.26 -6.32
CA ALA A 296 -1.54 0.82 -6.14
C ALA A 296 -0.58 0.22 -7.19
N LYS A 297 -0.45 0.85 -8.37
CA LYS A 297 0.47 0.46 -9.44
C LYS A 297 1.91 0.85 -9.10
N LYS A 298 2.12 2.03 -8.51
CA LYS A 298 3.41 2.46 -7.96
C LYS A 298 3.78 1.55 -6.80
N ARG A 299 4.64 0.54 -7.04
CA ARG A 299 5.08 -0.38 -5.98
C ARG A 299 5.95 0.39 -4.98
N PRO A 300 5.60 0.46 -3.69
CA PRO A 300 6.57 0.86 -2.70
C PRO A 300 7.59 -0.27 -2.48
N PRO A 301 8.85 0.08 -2.18
CA PRO A 301 9.93 -0.87 -1.90
C PRO A 301 9.52 -1.91 -0.84
N ARG A 302 9.75 -3.18 -1.15
CA ARG A 302 9.25 -4.33 -0.38
C ARG A 302 10.00 -4.51 0.93
N ASN A 303 11.27 -4.11 0.98
CA ASN A 303 12.15 -4.42 2.10
C ASN A 303 12.43 -3.19 2.97
N LYS A 304 12.64 -3.39 4.29
CA LYS A 304 13.06 -2.31 5.20
C LYS A 304 14.38 -1.66 4.76
N LEU A 305 15.28 -2.48 4.20
CA LEU A 305 16.54 -2.03 3.59
C LEU A 305 16.32 -1.20 2.34
N GLU A 306 15.39 -1.60 1.48
CA GLU A 306 15.06 -0.89 0.23
C GLU A 306 14.37 0.44 0.53
N ARG A 307 13.47 0.51 1.54
CA ARG A 307 12.93 1.78 2.07
C ARG A 307 13.99 2.68 2.70
N TRP A 308 14.98 2.09 3.36
CA TRP A 308 16.09 2.84 3.93
C TRP A 308 17.01 3.37 2.83
N PHE A 309 17.25 2.58 1.78
CA PHE A 309 18.06 2.93 0.62
C PHE A 309 17.38 4.05 -0.19
N ASP A 310 16.10 3.90 -0.51
CA ASP A 310 15.32 4.90 -1.27
C ASP A 310 15.21 6.26 -0.55
N ARG A 311 15.13 6.25 0.79
CA ARG A 311 15.14 7.49 1.60
C ARG A 311 16.49 8.20 1.61
N ARG A 312 17.57 7.49 1.27
CA ARG A 312 18.94 7.99 1.38
C ARG A 312 19.62 8.18 0.02
N SER A 313 19.02 7.66 -1.05
CA SER A 313 19.48 7.75 -2.44
C SER A 313 18.80 8.86 -3.25
N THR A 314 17.99 9.73 -2.65
CA THR A 314 17.45 10.91 -3.35
C THR A 314 18.61 11.87 -3.67
N ASP A 315 18.59 12.44 -4.88
CA ASP A 315 19.67 13.07 -5.68
C ASP A 315 20.76 13.93 -5.00
N GLY A 316 20.67 14.26 -3.71
CA GLY A 316 21.66 15.04 -2.95
C GLY A 316 22.70 14.23 -2.14
N ASN A 317 22.57 12.91 -2.01
CA ASN A 317 23.32 12.14 -0.99
C ASN A 317 24.36 11.13 -1.52
N ALA A 318 25.00 11.41 -2.67
CA ALA A 318 26.14 10.61 -3.17
C ALA A 318 27.24 10.40 -2.10
N PHE A 319 27.44 11.41 -1.23
CA PHE A 319 28.35 11.36 -0.10
C PHE A 319 28.05 10.23 0.90
N SER A 320 26.77 9.92 1.14
CA SER A 320 26.38 8.84 2.07
C SER A 320 26.70 7.46 1.52
N ILE A 321 26.60 7.27 0.19
CA ILE A 321 26.95 6.01 -0.47
C ILE A 321 28.47 5.80 -0.39
N ALA A 322 29.26 6.84 -0.66
CA ALA A 322 30.70 6.81 -0.51
C ALA A 322 31.12 6.49 0.94
N LEU A 323 30.49 7.13 1.93
CA LEU A 323 30.77 6.88 3.35
C LEU A 323 30.46 5.44 3.77
N LEU A 324 29.36 4.85 3.27
CA LEU A 324 29.02 3.47 3.52
C LEU A 324 30.03 2.50 2.89
N ALA A 325 30.45 2.76 1.64
CA ALA A 325 31.45 1.95 0.95
C ALA A 325 32.80 1.97 1.69
N VAL A 326 33.22 3.15 2.17
CA VAL A 326 34.43 3.29 3.01
C VAL A 326 34.27 2.53 4.33
N GLY A 327 33.11 2.63 4.98
CA GLY A 327 32.83 1.88 6.22
C GLY A 327 32.93 0.37 6.03
N ILE A 328 32.39 -0.16 4.93
CA ILE A 328 32.51 -1.59 4.58
C ILE A 328 33.98 -1.95 4.30
N SER A 329 34.72 -1.10 3.58
CA SER A 329 36.14 -1.32 3.28
C SER A 329 37.00 -1.42 4.54
N ILE A 330 36.78 -0.53 5.53
CA ILE A 330 37.47 -0.57 6.82
C ILE A 330 37.19 -1.89 7.55
N LEU A 331 35.92 -2.32 7.56
CA LEU A 331 35.51 -3.56 8.23
C LEU A 331 36.18 -4.79 7.60
N VAL A 332 36.25 -4.84 6.27
CA VAL A 332 36.99 -5.89 5.54
C VAL A 332 38.48 -5.81 5.86
N GLY A 333 39.07 -4.61 5.90
CA GLY A 333 40.47 -4.41 6.27
C GLY A 333 40.81 -4.97 7.66
N ILE A 334 39.94 -4.74 8.65
CA ILE A 334 40.11 -5.28 10.01
C ILE A 334 40.09 -6.81 10.01
N VAL A 335 39.15 -7.41 9.28
CA VAL A 335 39.05 -8.88 9.17
C VAL A 335 40.32 -9.47 8.52
N THR A 336 40.85 -8.83 7.48
CA THR A 336 42.09 -9.26 6.82
C THR A 336 43.28 -9.17 7.75
N ILE A 337 43.41 -8.11 8.54
CA ILE A 337 44.49 -7.96 9.54
C ILE A 337 44.38 -9.06 10.60
N MET A 338 43.17 -9.38 11.07
CA MET A 338 42.97 -10.46 12.03
C MET A 338 43.39 -11.83 11.46
N MET A 339 43.05 -12.12 10.21
CA MET A 339 43.49 -13.35 9.56
C MET A 339 45.01 -13.41 9.39
N SER A 340 45.63 -12.31 8.97
CA SER A 340 47.09 -12.23 8.84
C SER A 340 47.82 -12.41 10.19
N GLY A 341 47.29 -11.82 11.26
CA GLY A 341 47.81 -12.02 12.61
C GLY A 341 47.69 -13.47 13.08
N PHE A 342 46.55 -14.12 12.79
CA PHE A 342 46.33 -15.53 13.11
C PHE A 342 47.29 -16.45 12.34
N GLN A 343 47.52 -16.21 11.05
CA GLN A 343 48.49 -16.95 10.25
C GLN A 343 49.92 -16.76 10.78
N SER A 344 50.29 -15.52 11.12
CA SER A 344 51.61 -15.20 11.69
C SER A 344 51.82 -15.89 13.05
N TRP A 345 50.77 -15.97 13.87
CA TRP A 345 50.79 -16.70 15.14
C TRP A 345 51.03 -18.20 14.94
N ILE A 346 50.32 -18.84 14.00
CA ILE A 346 50.52 -20.25 13.67
C ILE A 346 51.95 -20.51 13.21
N ALA A 347 52.48 -19.67 12.32
CA ALA A 347 53.85 -19.79 11.82
C ALA A 347 54.89 -19.66 12.96
N TRP A 348 54.68 -18.72 13.88
CA TRP A 348 55.55 -18.56 15.05
C TRP A 348 55.49 -19.77 15.99
N MET A 349 54.30 -20.31 16.25
CA MET A 349 54.14 -21.54 17.05
C MET A 349 54.84 -22.74 16.39
N ALA A 350 54.73 -22.88 15.06
CA ALA A 350 55.40 -23.93 14.31
C ALA A 350 56.93 -23.81 14.38
N TRP A 351 57.48 -22.59 14.36
CA TRP A 351 58.91 -22.37 14.52
C TRP A 351 59.42 -22.66 15.94
N LYS A 352 58.65 -22.29 16.97
CA LYS A 352 59.09 -22.38 18.37
C LYS A 352 58.92 -23.77 18.99
N TYR A 353 57.94 -24.54 18.54
CA TYR A 353 57.65 -25.90 19.03
C TYR A 353 57.60 -26.93 17.88
N PRO A 354 58.71 -27.15 17.14
CA PRO A 354 58.71 -27.99 15.96
C PRO A 354 58.38 -29.47 16.26
N THR A 355 58.65 -29.95 17.47
CA THR A 355 58.46 -31.35 17.87
C THR A 355 57.02 -31.69 18.31
N GLU A 356 56.23 -30.72 18.77
CA GLU A 356 54.83 -30.94 19.18
C GLU A 356 53.87 -30.79 18.00
N VAL A 357 54.18 -29.91 17.03
CA VAL A 357 53.33 -29.66 15.85
C VAL A 357 53.27 -30.87 14.90
N GLN A 358 54.31 -31.70 14.85
CA GLN A 358 54.30 -32.97 14.10
C GLN A 358 53.28 -33.99 14.65
N ALA A 359 53.00 -33.99 15.96
CA ALA A 359 52.04 -34.90 16.56
C ALA A 359 50.57 -34.52 16.25
N TYR A 360 50.28 -33.23 16.04
CA TYR A 360 48.93 -32.76 15.70
C TYR A 360 48.60 -32.90 14.21
N LEU A 361 49.57 -32.69 13.31
CA LEU A 361 49.39 -32.87 11.86
C LEU A 361 49.24 -34.34 11.44
N GLN A 362 49.78 -35.29 12.20
CA GLN A 362 49.53 -36.73 11.97
C GLN A 362 48.11 -37.20 12.35
N LEU A 363 47.38 -36.46 13.19
CA LEU A 363 46.01 -36.82 13.56
C LEU A 363 44.93 -36.21 12.65
N SER A 364 45.28 -35.27 11.77
CA SER A 364 44.31 -34.51 10.96
C SER A 364 44.45 -34.70 9.45
N THR A 365 45.12 -35.75 8.98
CA THR A 365 45.04 -36.15 7.56
C THR A 365 43.81 -37.05 7.34
N PRO A 366 42.85 -36.66 6.48
CA PRO A 366 41.78 -37.57 6.10
C PRO A 366 42.37 -38.70 5.26
N PHE A 367 42.08 -39.92 5.70
CA PHE A 367 42.19 -41.20 5.03
C PHE A 367 42.13 -41.08 3.49
N CYS A 368 43.29 -41.09 2.83
CA CYS A 368 43.36 -41.32 1.39
C CYS A 368 42.90 -42.77 1.13
N MET A 369 41.64 -42.90 0.73
CA MET A 369 41.06 -44.13 0.20
C MET A 369 41.81 -44.50 -1.09
N SER A 370 42.60 -45.58 -1.04
CA SER A 370 43.16 -46.23 -2.23
C SER A 370 42.01 -46.60 -3.18
N ILE A 371 41.99 -45.97 -4.35
CA ILE A 371 41.24 -46.46 -5.50
C ILE A 371 42.18 -47.41 -6.25
N GLU A 372 41.74 -48.66 -6.30
CA GLU A 372 42.32 -49.79 -7.03
C GLU A 372 42.22 -49.52 -8.54
N ASP A 373 43.37 -49.45 -9.19
CA ASP A 373 43.51 -49.17 -10.63
C ASP A 373 43.36 -50.47 -11.43
N ASN A 374 42.21 -50.63 -12.09
CA ASN A 374 42.01 -51.61 -13.16
C ASN A 374 42.09 -50.86 -14.49
N GLY A 375 43.15 -51.15 -15.25
CA GLY A 375 43.43 -50.52 -16.54
C GLY A 375 42.34 -50.66 -17.60
N PRO A 376 42.55 -50.04 -18.76
CA PRO A 376 43.04 -50.89 -19.84
C PRO A 376 44.17 -50.25 -20.66
N GLN A 377 45.11 -51.14 -21.01
CA GLN A 377 45.92 -51.20 -22.22
C GLN A 377 45.79 -50.02 -23.19
N LEU A 378 46.84 -49.20 -23.25
CA LEU A 378 47.20 -48.51 -24.49
C LEU A 378 48.66 -48.78 -24.85
N ASN A 379 48.77 -49.24 -26.08
CA ASN A 379 49.90 -49.77 -26.78
C ASN A 379 50.70 -48.59 -27.36
N THR A 380 51.92 -48.36 -26.88
CA THR A 380 52.84 -47.41 -27.53
C THR A 380 54.27 -47.91 -27.43
N ASN A 381 54.70 -48.56 -28.52
CA ASN A 381 56.08 -48.75 -28.88
C ASN A 381 56.79 -47.39 -28.97
N ILE A 382 57.76 -47.14 -28.10
CA ILE A 382 58.80 -46.13 -28.35
C ILE A 382 60.16 -46.74 -28.01
N ILE A 383 61.03 -46.61 -29.01
CA ILE A 383 62.32 -47.22 -29.22
C ILE A 383 63.38 -46.58 -28.30
N LEU A 384 64.14 -47.43 -27.61
CA LEU A 384 65.42 -47.09 -26.96
C LEU A 384 66.45 -46.64 -28.00
N PRO A 385 67.43 -45.83 -27.57
CA PRO A 385 68.80 -46.31 -27.76
C PRO A 385 69.62 -46.25 -26.47
N GLN A 386 70.39 -47.32 -26.27
CA GLN A 386 71.47 -47.46 -25.30
C GLN A 386 72.66 -46.55 -25.66
N ALA A 387 73.29 -45.96 -24.64
CA ALA A 387 74.74 -45.79 -24.50
C ALA A 387 75.04 -45.58 -22.99
N ILE A 388 75.74 -46.51 -22.33
CA ILE A 388 77.17 -46.42 -21.96
C ILE A 388 77.44 -45.06 -21.27
N GLY A 389 77.57 -44.95 -19.96
CA GLY A 389 78.38 -45.68 -19.01
C GLY A 389 79.06 -44.60 -18.13
N GLU A 390 79.36 -44.93 -16.86
CA GLU A 390 80.48 -44.44 -16.04
C GLU A 390 80.07 -44.23 -14.58
N ASP A 391 80.69 -45.05 -13.72
CA ASP A 391 80.60 -45.05 -12.27
C ASP A 391 81.20 -43.78 -11.68
N THR A 392 80.47 -43.09 -10.79
CA THR A 392 81.10 -42.23 -9.78
C THR A 392 80.27 -42.13 -8.49
N HIS A 393 80.84 -42.73 -7.45
CA HIS A 393 80.77 -42.41 -6.02
C HIS A 393 79.54 -41.69 -5.44
N VAL A 394 78.75 -42.47 -4.71
CA VAL A 394 77.80 -42.01 -3.67
C VAL A 394 78.59 -41.42 -2.49
N ALA A 395 78.39 -40.13 -2.22
CA ALA A 395 78.67 -39.52 -0.91
C ALA A 395 77.36 -39.48 -0.09
N PRO A 396 77.37 -39.79 1.22
CA PRO A 396 76.17 -39.75 2.04
C PRO A 396 75.74 -38.30 2.27
N ALA A 397 74.58 -37.94 1.73
CA ALA A 397 73.88 -36.71 2.09
C ALA A 397 73.53 -36.76 3.58
N THR A 398 74.07 -35.83 4.36
CA THR A 398 73.74 -35.63 5.77
C THR A 398 72.26 -35.29 5.91
N ALA A 399 71.57 -35.98 6.83
CA ALA A 399 70.12 -35.89 7.07
C ALA A 399 69.57 -34.46 7.27
N ASN A 400 70.43 -33.48 7.58
CA ASN A 400 70.05 -32.07 7.71
C ASN A 400 69.70 -31.39 6.36
N SER A 401 70.24 -31.88 5.23
CA SER A 401 69.95 -31.34 3.89
C SER A 401 68.56 -31.74 3.41
N THR A 402 68.13 -32.98 3.68
CA THR A 402 66.83 -33.50 3.26
C THR A 402 65.69 -32.88 4.05
N VAL A 403 65.90 -32.60 5.35
CA VAL A 403 64.92 -31.92 6.21
C VAL A 403 64.73 -30.45 5.80
N LEU A 404 65.80 -29.72 5.50
CA LEU A 404 65.70 -28.34 4.98
C LEU A 404 65.05 -28.29 3.59
N ALA A 405 65.34 -29.27 2.73
CA ALA A 405 64.71 -29.37 1.42
C ALA A 405 63.21 -29.71 1.52
N PHE A 406 62.80 -30.56 2.48
CA PHE A 406 61.39 -30.90 2.70
C PHE A 406 60.60 -29.73 3.29
N VAL A 407 61.15 -29.02 4.29
CA VAL A 407 60.53 -27.82 4.89
C VAL A 407 60.42 -26.68 3.88
N SER A 408 61.43 -26.49 3.02
CA SER A 408 61.39 -25.50 1.94
C SER A 408 60.31 -25.80 0.89
N ARG A 409 60.11 -27.09 0.56
CA ARG A 409 59.10 -27.54 -0.41
C ARG A 409 57.68 -27.41 0.13
N ASP A 410 57.47 -27.73 1.42
CA ASP A 410 56.19 -27.57 2.09
C ASP A 410 55.84 -26.07 2.25
N MET A 411 56.81 -25.22 2.61
CA MET A 411 56.60 -23.76 2.63
C MET A 411 56.24 -23.20 1.26
N GLN A 412 56.90 -23.65 0.19
CA GLN A 412 56.57 -23.25 -1.18
C GLN A 412 55.18 -23.72 -1.61
N GLN A 413 54.77 -24.95 -1.24
CA GLN A 413 53.42 -25.43 -1.52
C GLN A 413 52.35 -24.69 -0.71
N THR A 414 52.61 -24.34 0.55
CA THR A 414 51.69 -23.52 1.33
C THR A 414 51.59 -22.09 0.80
N ASN A 415 52.71 -21.50 0.34
CA ASN A 415 52.68 -20.16 -0.26
C ASN A 415 51.95 -20.16 -1.60
N ALA A 416 52.15 -21.18 -2.44
CA ALA A 416 51.42 -21.34 -3.70
C ALA A 416 49.91 -21.61 -3.47
N ALA A 417 49.56 -22.37 -2.43
CA ALA A 417 48.16 -22.59 -2.05
C ALA A 417 47.51 -21.32 -1.50
N VAL A 418 48.23 -20.54 -0.69
CA VAL A 418 47.76 -19.24 -0.18
C VAL A 418 47.60 -18.23 -1.31
N ASP A 419 48.53 -18.17 -2.27
CA ASP A 419 48.42 -17.30 -3.45
C ASP A 419 47.24 -17.71 -4.33
N ASN A 420 47.01 -19.01 -4.54
CA ASN A 420 45.83 -19.50 -5.27
C ASN A 420 44.52 -19.21 -4.54
N ILE A 421 44.48 -19.33 -3.21
CA ILE A 421 43.30 -18.98 -2.39
C ILE A 421 43.07 -17.46 -2.37
N MET A 422 44.13 -16.66 -2.35
CA MET A 422 44.07 -15.20 -2.36
C MET A 422 43.62 -14.67 -3.73
N MET A 423 44.12 -15.25 -4.83
CA MET A 423 43.67 -14.94 -6.19
C MET A 423 42.24 -15.43 -6.47
N ALA A 424 41.85 -16.59 -5.94
CA ALA A 424 40.47 -17.08 -6.02
C ALA A 424 39.49 -16.18 -5.24
N ASN A 425 39.90 -15.67 -4.07
CA ASN A 425 39.11 -14.69 -3.32
C ASN A 425 39.03 -13.36 -4.09
N LEU A 426 40.15 -12.80 -4.57
CA LEU A 426 40.15 -11.56 -5.36
C LEU A 426 39.25 -11.66 -6.60
N ALA A 427 39.28 -12.78 -7.32
CA ALA A 427 38.40 -13.05 -8.46
C ALA A 427 36.91 -13.16 -8.08
N GLY A 428 36.59 -13.61 -6.86
CA GLY A 428 35.23 -13.63 -6.32
C GLY A 428 34.71 -12.24 -5.88
N TRP A 429 35.60 -11.36 -5.42
CA TRP A 429 35.25 -10.01 -4.95
C TRP A 429 35.20 -8.96 -6.08
N LEU A 430 35.97 -9.14 -7.15
CA LEU A 430 35.99 -8.21 -8.30
C LEU A 430 34.60 -7.90 -8.88
N PRO A 431 33.71 -8.88 -9.13
CA PRO A 431 32.37 -8.65 -9.66
C PRO A 431 31.45 -7.88 -8.69
N ILE A 432 31.64 -8.08 -7.39
CA ILE A 432 30.87 -7.41 -6.33
C ILE A 432 31.31 -5.95 -6.22
N ILE A 433 32.62 -5.69 -6.25
CA ILE A 433 33.19 -4.33 -6.27
C ILE A 433 32.74 -3.59 -7.54
N LEU A 434 32.75 -4.25 -8.70
CA LEU A 434 32.29 -3.66 -9.96
C LEU A 434 30.78 -3.37 -9.98
N GLN A 435 29.96 -4.22 -9.35
CA GLN A 435 28.51 -3.98 -9.18
C GLN A 435 28.22 -2.79 -8.28
N ILE A 436 29.00 -2.60 -7.22
CA ILE A 436 28.84 -1.50 -6.26
C ILE A 436 29.29 -0.17 -6.89
N THR A 437 30.36 -0.16 -7.68
CA THR A 437 30.90 1.09 -8.27
C THR A 437 30.15 1.56 -9.50
N THR A 438 29.53 0.67 -10.28
CA THR A 438 28.86 1.05 -11.54
C THR A 438 27.35 1.29 -11.40
N GLY A 439 26.74 0.95 -10.26
CA GLY A 439 25.30 1.14 -10.03
C GLY A 439 24.38 0.41 -11.02
N ALA A 440 24.93 -0.48 -11.85
CA ALA A 440 24.23 -1.09 -12.98
C ALA A 440 23.52 -2.40 -12.54
N SER A 441 22.34 -2.27 -11.95
CA SER A 441 21.41 -3.40 -11.75
C SER A 441 20.63 -3.72 -13.04
N ASN A 442 21.31 -3.87 -14.18
CA ASN A 442 20.67 -4.29 -15.44
C ASN A 442 21.01 -5.74 -15.77
N LYS A 443 19.97 -6.58 -15.94
CA LYS A 443 20.09 -8.02 -16.24
C LYS A 443 20.86 -8.30 -17.55
N ASN A 444 20.95 -7.33 -18.45
CA ASN A 444 21.68 -7.47 -19.72
C ASN A 444 23.21 -7.41 -19.53
N THR A 445 23.72 -6.66 -18.55
CA THR A 445 25.16 -6.57 -18.26
C THR A 445 25.70 -7.88 -17.64
N ILE A 446 24.87 -8.56 -16.84
CA ILE A 446 25.20 -9.87 -16.25
C ILE A 446 25.27 -10.98 -17.32
N ARG A 447 24.52 -10.87 -18.42
CA ARG A 447 24.63 -11.79 -19.57
C ARG A 447 25.95 -11.58 -20.34
N GLY A 448 26.39 -10.33 -20.52
CA GLY A 448 27.68 -10.02 -21.15
C GLY A 448 28.87 -10.59 -20.36
N LEU A 449 28.86 -10.50 -19.02
CA LEU A 449 29.91 -11.06 -18.18
C LEU A 449 29.94 -12.61 -18.16
N LYS A 450 28.79 -13.27 -18.35
CA LYS A 450 28.76 -14.75 -18.48
C LYS A 450 29.37 -15.24 -19.80
N ILE A 451 29.29 -14.44 -20.87
CA ILE A 451 29.91 -14.77 -22.16
C ILE A 451 31.43 -14.60 -22.07
N ALA A 452 31.92 -13.53 -21.45
CA ALA A 452 33.36 -13.34 -21.22
C ALA A 452 34.01 -14.45 -20.36
N ARG A 453 33.25 -15.03 -19.41
CA ARG A 453 33.70 -16.17 -18.61
C ARG A 453 33.79 -17.49 -19.39
N ALA A 454 33.06 -17.63 -20.49
CA ALA A 454 33.15 -18.82 -21.35
C ALA A 454 34.37 -18.75 -22.28
N THR A 455 34.81 -17.55 -22.68
CA THR A 455 35.97 -17.36 -23.57
C THR A 455 37.31 -17.54 -22.85
N LEU A 456 37.37 -17.25 -21.55
CA LEU A 456 38.57 -17.43 -20.70
C LEU A 456 38.78 -18.87 -20.16
N SER A 457 37.93 -19.82 -20.56
CA SER A 457 38.03 -21.24 -20.16
C SER A 457 38.48 -22.15 -21.31
N VAL A 458 38.88 -21.58 -22.45
CA VAL A 458 39.28 -22.31 -23.68
C VAL A 458 40.71 -21.94 -24.13
N GLU A 459 41.41 -21.09 -23.38
CA GLU A 459 42.88 -20.97 -23.38
C GLU A 459 43.40 -21.39 -22.01
#